data_AF-A0A915EP57-F1
#
_entry.id   AF-A0A915EP57-F1
#
_cell.length_a   1.000
_cell.length_b   1.000
_cell.length_c   1.000
_cell.angle_alpha   90.00
_cell.angle_beta   90.00
_cell.angle_gamma   90.00
#
_symmetry.space_group_name_H-M   'P 1'
#
loop_
_entity.id
_entity.type
_entity.pdbx_description
1 polymer ?
#
loop_
_entity_poly.entity_id
_entity_poly.type
_entity_poly.pdbx_seq_one_letter_code
_entity_poly.pdbx_strand_id
1 'polypeptide(L)'
;MAHRQLLTLQANKPVMGIVQDTLTAVRMMTKRDVFIELPRLMDLLMHLPTWNGSILKPAILRSKPLWTGKQMFTMIIPGSVDCE
;
A
#
# COMPACT_ATOMS: atom_id res chain seq x y z
N MET A 1 -8.73 6.03 -21.79
CA MET A 1 -7.63 6.51 -22.66
C MET A 1 -6.40 6.95 -21.86
N ALA A 2 -6.57 7.61 -20.72
CA ALA A 2 -5.44 8.04 -19.85
C ALA A 2 -4.48 6.92 -19.42
N HIS A 3 -4.95 5.69 -19.20
CA HIS A 3 -4.08 4.57 -18.76
C HIS A 3 -2.93 4.26 -19.73
N ARG A 4 -3.08 4.55 -21.04
CA ARG A 4 -2.04 4.29 -22.05
C ARG A 4 -0.94 5.36 -22.07
N GLN A 5 -1.15 6.49 -21.40
CA GLN A 5 -0.25 7.66 -21.41
C GLN A 5 0.56 7.79 -20.12
N LEU A 6 0.62 6.73 -19.29
CA LEU A 6 1.41 6.70 -18.07
C LEU A 6 2.90 6.90 -18.33
N LEU A 7 3.43 6.28 -19.40
CA LEU A 7 4.81 6.38 -19.83
C LEU A 7 4.93 7.33 -21.03
N THR A 8 5.96 8.18 -21.03
CA THR A 8 6.23 9.08 -22.15
C THR A 8 7.48 8.70 -22.92
N LEU A 9 7.41 8.81 -24.24
CA LEU A 9 8.55 8.56 -25.14
C LEU A 9 9.61 9.67 -25.10
N GLN A 10 9.25 10.87 -24.64
CA GLN A 10 10.18 12.01 -24.57
C GLN A 10 11.37 11.73 -23.65
N ALA A 11 11.15 11.00 -22.56
CA ALA A 11 12.16 10.76 -21.54
C ALA A 11 12.16 9.32 -21.00
N ASN A 12 11.42 8.40 -21.65
CA ASN A 12 11.28 6.99 -21.25
C ASN A 12 10.98 6.79 -19.76
N LYS A 13 10.20 7.70 -19.17
CA LYS A 13 9.86 7.72 -17.74
C LYS A 13 8.37 7.95 -17.53
N PRO A 14 7.81 7.49 -16.40
CA PRO A 14 6.42 7.77 -16.06
C PRO A 14 6.20 9.26 -15.86
N VAL A 15 5.09 9.78 -16.37
CA VAL A 15 4.69 11.19 -16.20
C VAL A 15 3.64 11.37 -15.11
N MET A 16 2.89 10.33 -14.78
CA MET A 16 1.96 10.34 -13.65
C MET A 16 2.54 9.54 -12.48
N GLY A 17 2.33 10.06 -11.27
CA GLY A 17 2.76 9.43 -10.02
C GLY A 17 1.93 9.94 -8.83
N ILE A 18 2.16 9.35 -7.67
CA ILE A 18 1.51 9.73 -6.41
C ILE A 18 2.12 11.04 -5.92
N VAL A 19 1.28 12.05 -5.63
CA VAL A 19 1.72 13.42 -5.27
C VAL A 19 0.91 13.98 -4.08
N GLN A 20 1.35 15.12 -3.55
CA GLN A 20 0.67 15.88 -2.48
C GLN A 20 0.48 15.06 -1.19
N ASP A 21 -0.73 15.07 -0.64
CA ASP A 21 -1.07 14.47 0.65
C ASP A 21 -0.86 12.96 0.63
N THR A 22 -1.21 12.30 -0.48
CA THR A 22 -1.07 10.84 -0.61
C THR A 22 0.40 10.41 -0.51
N LEU A 23 1.32 11.16 -1.12
CA LEU A 23 2.75 10.88 -1.03
C LEU A 23 3.26 11.05 0.43
N THR A 24 2.81 12.10 1.10
CA THR A 24 3.17 12.36 2.50
C THR A 24 2.59 11.31 3.43
N ALA A 25 1.33 10.92 3.22
CA ALA A 25 0.63 9.90 3.98
C ALA A 25 1.29 8.51 3.83
N VAL A 26 1.66 8.11 2.60
CA VAL A 26 2.37 6.84 2.37
C VAL A 26 3.70 6.81 3.12
N ARG A 27 4.46 7.92 3.12
CA ARG A 27 5.70 8.02 3.90
C ARG A 27 5.44 7.89 5.40
N MET A 28 4.41 8.54 5.94
CA MET A 28 4.06 8.44 7.36
C MET A 28 3.62 7.03 7.73
N MET A 29 2.79 6.40 6.90
CA MET A 29 2.23 5.07 7.11
C MET A 29 3.28 3.96 7.08
N THR A 30 4.29 4.08 6.21
CA THR A 30 5.31 3.03 6.01
C THR A 30 6.49 3.09 6.99
N LYS A 31 6.48 4.01 7.96
CA LYS A 31 7.46 4.05 9.07
C LYS A 31 7.33 2.79 9.95
N ARG A 32 8.45 2.35 10.54
CA ARG A 32 8.48 1.14 11.38
C ARG A 32 7.67 1.27 12.68
N ASP A 33 7.52 2.50 13.17
CA ASP A 33 6.86 2.78 14.44
C ASP A 33 5.33 2.88 14.32
N VAL A 34 4.79 2.72 13.10
CA VAL A 34 3.36 2.84 12.83
C VAL A 34 2.73 1.44 12.76
N PHE A 35 1.85 1.20 13.72
CA PHE A 35 1.07 -0.02 13.83
C PHE A 35 -0.42 0.26 13.66
N ILE A 36 -1.13 -0.70 13.07
CA ILE A 36 -2.55 -0.64 12.76
C ILE A 36 -3.26 -1.77 13.52
N GLU A 37 -4.34 -1.43 14.21
CA GLU A 37 -5.20 -2.39 14.90
C GLU A 37 -6.23 -3.00 13.96
N LEU A 38 -6.78 -4.16 14.33
CA LEU A 38 -7.74 -4.91 13.51
C LEU A 38 -8.94 -4.08 13.01
N PRO A 39 -9.64 -3.25 13.82
CA PRO A 39 -10.79 -2.49 13.33
C PRO A 39 -10.41 -1.53 12.21
N ARG A 40 -9.30 -0.80 12.39
CA ARG A 40 -8.81 0.15 11.39
C ARG A 40 -8.29 -0.56 10.13
N LEU A 41 -7.70 -1.76 10.29
CA LEU A 41 -7.29 -2.60 9.18
C LEU A 41 -8.48 -2.98 8.29
N MET A 42 -9.58 -3.41 8.91
CA MET A 42 -10.79 -3.82 8.20
C MET A 42 -11.43 -2.64 7.46
N ASP A 43 -11.51 -1.47 8.09
CA ASP A 43 -11.99 -0.26 7.43
C ASP A 43 -11.17 0.06 6.17
N LEU A 44 -9.84 -0.06 6.24
CA LEU A 44 -8.96 0.17 5.09
C LEU A 44 -9.13 -0.91 4.02
N LEU A 45 -9.30 -2.17 4.41
CA LEU A 45 -9.51 -3.29 3.47
C LEU A 45 -10.82 -3.15 2.69
N MET A 46 -11.87 -2.58 3.29
CA MET A 46 -13.13 -2.31 2.57
C MET A 46 -12.94 -1.34 1.39
N HIS A 47 -11.92 -0.48 1.43
CA HIS A 47 -11.63 0.45 0.35
C HIS A 47 -10.77 -0.18 -0.78
N LEU A 48 -10.30 -1.42 -0.62
CA LEU A 48 -9.47 -2.11 -1.60
C LEU A 48 -10.33 -2.99 -2.52
N PRO A 49 -10.59 -2.60 -3.78
CA PRO A 49 -11.46 -3.35 -4.69
C PRO A 49 -10.86 -4.68 -5.16
N THR A 50 -9.55 -4.86 -5.06
CA THR A 50 -8.82 -6.07 -5.46
C THR A 50 -8.62 -7.07 -4.31
N TRP A 51 -9.26 -6.83 -3.16
CA TRP A 51 -9.07 -7.68 -2.00
C TRP A 51 -9.73 -9.06 -2.20
N ASN A 52 -8.98 -10.10 -1.85
CA ASN A 52 -9.33 -11.52 -2.03
C ASN A 52 -9.96 -12.17 -0.78
N GLY A 53 -10.37 -11.37 0.21
CA GLY A 53 -11.01 -11.86 1.45
C GLY A 53 -10.04 -12.48 2.47
N SER A 54 -8.75 -12.57 2.17
CA SER A 54 -7.73 -13.11 3.08
C SER A 54 -7.01 -11.98 3.81
N ILE A 55 -6.79 -12.16 5.11
CA ILE A 55 -6.09 -11.19 5.96
C ILE A 55 -4.67 -11.68 6.17
N LEU A 56 -3.70 -10.76 6.04
CA LEU A 56 -2.30 -11.06 6.30
C LEU A 56 -2.08 -11.43 7.77
N LYS A 57 -1.11 -12.31 8.02
CA LYS A 57 -0.68 -12.62 9.38
C LYS A 57 -0.16 -11.35 10.07
N PRO A 58 -0.57 -11.05 11.31
CA PRO A 58 -0.09 -9.88 12.04
C PRO A 58 1.43 -9.95 12.23
N ALA A 59 2.09 -8.78 12.20
CA ALA A 59 3.53 -8.67 12.42
C ALA A 59 3.91 -8.96 13.89
N ILE A 60 3.05 -8.54 14.82
CA ILE A 60 3.21 -8.81 16.25
C ILE A 60 2.06 -9.71 16.69
N LEU A 61 2.39 -10.89 17.22
CA LEU A 61 1.42 -11.86 17.71
C LEU A 61 1.25 -11.84 19.24
N ARG A 62 2.28 -11.43 19.99
CA ARG A 62 2.25 -11.43 21.45
C ARG A 62 1.63 -10.13 21.97
N SER A 63 0.80 -10.27 23.01
CA SER A 63 -0.02 -9.23 23.67
C SER A 63 -1.24 -8.73 22.88
N LYS A 64 -1.05 -8.18 21.67
CA LYS A 64 -2.12 -7.73 20.78
C LYS A 64 -1.73 -7.98 19.32
N PRO A 65 -2.67 -8.42 18.46
CA PRO A 65 -2.39 -8.55 17.04
C PRO A 65 -2.24 -7.16 16.42
N LEU A 66 -1.05 -6.86 15.91
CA LEU A 66 -0.74 -5.59 15.24
C LEU A 66 -0.19 -5.83 13.85
N TRP A 67 -0.61 -5.00 12.91
CA TRP A 67 -0.12 -4.99 11.53
C TRP A 67 0.73 -3.75 11.29
N THR A 68 1.71 -3.88 10.42
CA THR A 68 2.52 -2.73 9.98
C THR A 68 1.89 -2.07 8.76
N GLY A 69 2.11 -0.77 8.59
CA GLY A 69 1.70 -0.09 7.36
C GLY A 69 2.35 -0.67 6.10
N LYS A 70 3.54 -1.27 6.21
CA LYS A 70 4.21 -1.97 5.10
C LYS A 70 3.46 -3.21 4.64
N GLN A 71 2.98 -4.04 5.57
CA GLN A 71 2.14 -5.20 5.24
C GLN A 71 0.88 -4.78 4.48
N MET A 72 0.24 -3.69 4.91
CA MET A 72 -0.90 -3.11 4.18
C MET A 72 -0.51 -2.65 2.77
N PHE A 73 0.63 -1.97 2.63
CA PHE A 73 1.11 -1.49 1.35
C PHE A 73 1.38 -2.63 0.36
N THR A 74 1.87 -3.77 0.83
CA THR A 74 2.08 -4.97 0.00
C THR A 74 0.78 -5.50 -0.62
N MET A 75 -0.38 -5.36 0.04
CA MET A 75 -1.66 -5.80 -0.54
C MET A 75 -2.16 -4.90 -1.68
N ILE A 76 -1.66 -3.67 -1.76
CA ILE A 76 -2.03 -2.71 -2.81
C ILE A 76 -1.23 -2.98 -4.09
N ILE A 77 0.01 -3.47 -3.96
CA ILE A 77 0.89 -3.76 -5.10
C ILE A 77 0.43 -5.06 -5.77
N PRO A 78 0.10 -5.03 -7.08
CA PRO A 78 -0.33 -6.23 -7.79
C PRO A 78 0.85 -7.13 -8.18
N GLY A 79 0.68 -8.45 -8.03
CA GLY A 79 1.61 -9.46 -8.53
C GLY A 79 2.94 -9.56 -7.77
N SER A 80 3.92 -10.22 -8.37
CA SER A 80 5.31 -10.24 -7.90
C SER A 80 6.11 -9.17 -8.65
N VAL A 81 6.30 -8.02 -8.00
CA VAL A 81 7.09 -6.91 -8.51
C VAL A 81 8.31 -6.77 -7.61
N ASP A 82 9.47 -7.08 -8.16
CA ASP A 82 10.76 -6.91 -7.49
C ASP A 82 11.40 -5.61 -8.00
N CYS A 83 11.78 -4.75 -7.06
CA CYS A 83 12.53 -3.52 -7.34
C CYS A 83 13.83 -3.59 -6.54
N GLU A 84 14.98 -3.45 -7.21
CA GLU A 84 16.30 -3.35 -6.57
C GLU A 84 16.52 -2.00 -5.88
#